data_AF-A0A6B3NFE9-F1
#
_entry.id   AF-A0A6B3NFE9-F1
#
_cell.length_a   1.000
_cell.length_b   1.000
_cell.length_c   1.000
_cell.angle_alpha   90.00
_cell.angle_beta   90.00
_cell.angle_gamma   90.00
#
_symmetry.space_group_name_H-M   'P 1'
#
loop_
_entity.id
_entity.type
_entity.pdbx_description
1 polymer ?
#
loop_
_entity_poly.entity_id
_entity_poly.type
_entity_poly.pdbx_seq_one_letter_code
_entity_poly.pdbx_strand_id
1 'polypeptide(L)'
;MSQSPNLEAQLYFALGLRSSEAEEYERAIANFEKATQLKPDYFQAYYHQGIVLGYLGRIEEAIASYSKATQLKPDYLEAWYN
;
A
#
# COMPACT_ATOMS: atom_id res chain seq x y z
N MET A 1 16.76 -13.46 -15.26
CA MET A 1 16.91 -13.13 -13.83
C MET A 1 16.19 -11.82 -13.43
N SER A 2 15.04 -11.45 -14.02
CA SER A 2 14.40 -10.14 -13.76
C SER A 2 13.06 -10.19 -13.00
N GLN A 3 12.68 -11.34 -12.43
CA GLN A 3 11.35 -11.54 -11.83
C GLN A 3 11.35 -11.56 -10.29
N SER A 4 12.51 -11.70 -9.63
CA SER A 4 12.56 -11.88 -8.16
C SER A 4 12.02 -10.69 -7.36
N PRO A 5 12.34 -9.41 -7.69
CA PRO A 5 11.85 -8.29 -6.87
C PRO A 5 10.34 -8.09 -7.02
N ASN A 6 9.79 -8.41 -8.20
CA ASN A 6 8.35 -8.27 -8.48
C ASN A 6 7.52 -9.34 -7.75
N LEU A 7 8.02 -10.57 -7.64
CA LEU A 7 7.36 -11.62 -6.87
C LEU A 7 7.42 -11.32 -5.36
N GLU A 8 8.57 -10.85 -4.87
CA GLU A 8 8.71 -10.44 -3.47
C GLU A 8 7.77 -9.27 -3.13
N ALA A 9 7.66 -8.27 -4.01
CA ALA A 9 6.71 -7.16 -3.83
C ALA A 9 5.26 -7.67 -3.74
N GLN A 10 4.87 -8.63 -4.57
CA GLN A 10 3.54 -9.24 -4.53
C GLN A 10 3.31 -10.04 -3.23
N LEU A 11 4.33 -10.76 -2.75
CA LEU A 11 4.26 -11.47 -1.48
C LEU A 11 4.04 -10.52 -0.31
N TYR A 12 4.85 -9.46 -0.21
CA TYR A 12 4.69 -8.45 0.83
C TYR A 12 3.33 -7.73 0.72
N PHE A 13 2.87 -7.44 -0.48
CA PHE A 13 1.52 -6.89 -0.67
C PHE A 13 0.43 -7.83 -0.14
N ALA A 14 0.49 -9.13 -0.48
CA ALA A 14 -0.47 -10.12 0.01
C ALA A 14 -0.41 -10.28 1.54
N LEU A 15 0.79 -10.25 2.13
CA LEU A 15 0.96 -10.24 3.59
C LEU A 15 0.39 -8.96 4.22
N GLY A 16 0.54 -7.82 3.57
CA GLY A 16 -0.04 -6.55 4.00
C GLY A 16 -1.57 -6.61 4.04
N LEU A 17 -2.20 -7.15 3.00
CA LEU A 17 -3.65 -7.38 2.97
C LEU A 17 -4.11 -8.31 4.10
N ARG A 18 -3.42 -9.44 4.31
CA ARG A 18 -3.74 -10.38 5.40
C ARG A 18 -3.60 -9.77 6.78
N SER A 19 -2.54 -8.99 7.01
CA SER A 19 -2.37 -8.27 8.28
C SER A 19 -3.44 -7.19 8.47
N SER A 20 -3.88 -6.52 7.40
CA SER A 20 -4.98 -5.56 7.45
C SER A 20 -6.31 -6.23 7.83
N GLU A 21 -6.63 -7.38 7.21
CA GLU A 21 -7.80 -8.21 7.56
C GLU A 21 -7.78 -8.69 9.01
N ALA A 22 -6.59 -8.90 9.58
CA ALA A 22 -6.39 -9.30 10.97
C ALA A 22 -6.30 -8.10 11.95
N GLU A 23 -6.51 -6.88 11.47
CA GLU A 23 -6.36 -5.63 12.24
C GLU A 23 -4.95 -5.40 12.83
N GLU A 24 -3.94 -6.11 12.32
CA GLU A 24 -2.52 -5.94 12.66
C GLU A 24 -1.93 -4.74 11.88
N TYR A 25 -2.47 -3.54 12.11
CA TYR A 25 -2.27 -2.38 11.25
C TYR A 25 -0.81 -1.96 11.06
N GLU A 26 0.00 -1.92 12.12
CA GLU A 26 1.44 -1.59 11.99
C GLU A 26 2.20 -2.62 11.14
N ARG A 27 1.82 -3.90 11.24
CA ARG A 27 2.42 -4.96 10.43
C ARG A 27 1.98 -4.86 8.99
N ALA A 28 0.72 -4.51 8.75
CA ALA A 28 0.21 -4.25 7.41
C ALA A 28 0.98 -3.10 6.73
N ILE A 29 1.20 -2.00 7.45
CA ILE A 29 2.00 -0.86 6.96
C ILE A 29 3.42 -1.30 6.59
N ALA A 30 4.12 -2.00 7.49
CA ALA A 30 5.48 -2.46 7.22
C ALA A 30 5.58 -3.40 6.00
N ASN A 31 4.55 -4.22 5.77
CA ASN A 31 4.45 -5.07 4.59
C ASN A 31 4.21 -4.24 3.31
N PHE A 32 3.31 -3.26 3.33
CA PHE A 32 3.09 -2.39 2.18
C PHE A 32 4.32 -1.54 1.84
N GLU A 33 5.07 -1.05 2.84
CA GLU A 33 6.33 -0.34 2.64
C GLU A 33 7.40 -1.21 1.96
N LYS A 34 7.54 -2.48 2.36
CA LYS A 34 8.43 -3.41 1.65
C LYS A 34 7.99 -3.60 0.20
N ALA A 35 6.69 -3.75 -0.04
CA ALA A 35 6.15 -3.91 -1.38
C ALA A 35 6.46 -2.69 -2.26
N THR A 36 6.32 -1.48 -1.73
CA THR A 36 6.61 -0.24 -2.48
C THR A 36 8.09 0.07 -2.63
N GLN A 37 8.94 -0.36 -1.69
CA GLN A 37 10.40 -0.29 -1.84
C GLN A 37 10.91 -1.20 -2.97
N LEU A 38 10.36 -2.41 -3.07
CA LEU A 38 10.69 -3.37 -4.13
C LEU A 38 10.05 -2.98 -5.47
N LYS A 39 8.86 -2.37 -5.42
CA LYS A 39 8.10 -1.94 -6.58
C LYS A 39 7.52 -0.53 -6.38
N PRO A 40 8.29 0.52 -6.69
CA PRO A 40 7.88 1.91 -6.46
C PRO A 40 6.65 2.38 -7.24
N ASP A 41 6.25 1.67 -8.29
CA ASP A 41 5.06 1.93 -9.11
C ASP A 41 3.84 1.08 -8.69
N TYR A 42 3.89 0.41 -7.53
CA TYR A 42 2.81 -0.44 -7.04
C TYR A 42 1.68 0.36 -6.39
N PHE A 43 0.85 1.02 -7.23
CA PHE A 43 -0.21 1.92 -6.75
C PHE A 43 -1.17 1.25 -5.73
N GLN A 44 -1.49 -0.04 -5.89
CA GLN A 44 -2.35 -0.76 -4.93
C GLN A 44 -1.76 -0.81 -3.52
N ALA A 45 -0.44 -0.99 -3.40
CA ALA A 45 0.21 -1.05 -2.09
C ALA A 45 0.13 0.30 -1.37
N TYR A 46 0.34 1.42 -2.08
CA TYR A 46 0.13 2.76 -1.53
C TYR A 46 -1.34 3.01 -1.15
N TYR A 47 -2.29 2.60 -2.00
CA TYR A 47 -3.72 2.75 -1.70
C TYR A 47 -4.12 2.03 -0.40
N HIS A 48 -3.76 0.75 -0.26
CA HIS A 48 -4.09 -0.01 0.95
C HIS A 48 -3.31 0.46 2.19
N GLN A 49 -2.08 0.96 2.02
CA GLN A 49 -1.35 1.62 3.10
C GLN A 49 -2.11 2.86 3.60
N GLY A 50 -2.65 3.68 2.69
CA GLY A 50 -3.47 4.84 3.04
C GLY A 50 -4.71 4.47 3.87
N ILE A 51 -5.40 3.40 3.49
CA ILE A 51 -6.57 2.89 4.25
C ILE A 51 -6.17 2.52 5.67
N VAL A 52 -5.10 1.74 5.83
CA VAL A 52 -4.64 1.28 7.15
C VAL A 52 -4.16 2.44 8.02
N LEU A 53 -3.43 3.40 7.45
CA LEU A 53 -3.01 4.61 8.15
C LEU A 53 -4.22 5.43 8.61
N GLY A 54 -5.28 5.49 7.80
CA GLY A 54 -6.57 6.09 8.17
C GLY A 54 -7.22 5.42 9.38
N TYR A 55 -7.23 4.09 9.44
CA TYR A 55 -7.72 3.35 10.61
C TYR A 55 -6.93 3.64 11.89
N LEU A 56 -5.64 3.94 11.79
CA LEU A 56 -4.80 4.36 12.91
C LEU A 56 -4.89 5.86 13.25
N GLY A 57 -5.63 6.65 12.47
CA GLY A 57 -5.71 8.11 12.63
C GLY A 57 -4.44 8.85 12.20
N ARG A 58 -3.52 8.21 11.45
CA ARG A 58 -2.31 8.82 10.88
C ARG A 58 -2.64 9.52 9.56
N ILE A 59 -3.42 10.59 9.66
CA ILE A 59 -4.09 11.21 8.51
C ILE A 59 -3.10 11.79 7.49
N GLU A 60 -2.04 12.46 7.94
CA GLU A 60 -1.04 13.07 7.06
C GLU A 60 -0.30 12.00 6.22
N GLU A 61 0.04 10.88 6.85
CA GLU A 61 0.69 9.75 6.18
C GLU A 61 -0.27 9.08 5.20
N ALA A 62 -1.54 8.92 5.58
CA ALA A 62 -2.58 8.36 4.70
C ALA A 62 -2.74 9.20 3.42
N ILE A 63 -2.82 10.53 3.55
CA ILE A 63 -2.90 11.47 2.42
C ILE A 63 -1.68 11.32 1.51
N ALA A 64 -0.47 11.19 2.08
CA ALA A 64 0.74 10.99 1.29
C ALA A 64 0.69 9.68 0.48
N SER A 65 0.25 8.59 1.10
CA SER A 65 0.07 7.30 0.43
C SER A 65 -0.99 7.37 -0.68
N TYR A 66 -2.16 7.96 -0.43
CA TYR A 66 -3.19 8.14 -1.47
C TYR A 66 -2.74 9.05 -2.61
N SER A 67 -2.02 10.12 -2.29
CA SER A 67 -1.44 11.01 -3.30
C SER A 67 -0.48 10.25 -4.21
N LYS A 68 0.35 9.37 -3.64
CA LYS A 68 1.27 8.55 -4.43
C LYS A 68 0.53 7.53 -5.30
N ALA A 69 -0.50 6.87 -4.77
CA ALA A 69 -1.34 5.95 -5.53
C ALA A 69 -1.99 6.66 -6.74
N THR A 70 -2.55 7.85 -6.52
CA THR A 70 -3.21 8.66 -7.55
C THR A 70 -2.21 9.18 -8.60
N GLN A 71 -1.00 9.58 -8.20
CA GLN A 71 0.05 9.95 -9.16
C GLN A 71 0.45 8.79 -10.07
N LEU A 72 0.50 7.56 -9.54
CA LEU A 72 0.86 6.36 -10.29
C LEU A 72 -0.29 5.87 -11.19
N LYS A 73 -1.52 6.01 -10.72
CA LYS A 73 -2.72 5.64 -11.48
C LYS A 73 -3.83 6.67 -11.29
N PRO A 74 -3.82 7.77 -12.07
CA PRO A 74 -4.81 8.83 -11.97
C PRO A 74 -6.25 8.35 -12.25
N ASP A 75 -6.37 7.31 -13.09
CA ASP A 75 -7.64 6.71 -13.50
C ASP A 75 -8.18 5.69 -12.49
N TYR A 76 -7.50 5.47 -11.35
CA TYR A 76 -7.98 4.60 -10.29
C TYR A 76 -9.04 5.32 -9.45
N LEU A 77 -10.29 5.20 -9.90
CA LEU A 77 -11.46 5.88 -9.34
C LEU A 77 -11.72 5.58 -7.86
N GLU A 78 -11.21 4.49 -7.27
CA GLU A 78 -11.41 4.21 -5.84
C GLU A 78 -10.61 5.12 -4.89
N ALA A 79 -9.53 5.79 -5.34
CA ALA A 79 -8.74 6.70 -4.50
C ALA A 79 -9.44 8.04 -4.19
N TRP A 80 -10.50 8.38 -4.93
CA TRP A 80 -11.24 9.65 -4.77
C TRP A 80 -12.36 9.57 -3.71
N TYR A 81 -12.71 8.39 -3.23
CA TYR A 81 -13.89 8.16 -2.39
C TYR A 81 -13.60 7.85 -0.91
N ASN A 82 -12.33 7.73 -0.49
CA ASN A 82 -11.94 7.42 0.89
C ASN A 82 -11.16 8.58 1.52
#